data_AF-A0A3N9PG30-F1
#
_entry.id   AF-A0A3N9PG30-F1
#
_cell.length_a   1.000
_cell.length_b   1.000
_cell.length_c   1.000
_cell.angle_alpha   90.00
_cell.angle_beta   90.00
_cell.angle_gamma   90.00
#
_symmetry.space_group_name_H-M   'P 1'
#
loop_
_entity.id
_entity.type
_entity.pdbx_description
1 polymer ?
#
loop_
_entity_poly.entity_id
_entity_poly.type
_entity_poly.pdbx_seq_one_letter_code
_entity_poly.pdbx_strand_id
1 'polypeptide(L)' 'MTTQNDIIIYQTDDGPQVRVLGQDDNVWLTLEQIGSLFEKSKATISEHISNIFAEGELEENSVVRKFGSAP' A
#
# COMPACT_ATOMS: atom_id res chain seq x y z
N MET A 1 6.39 -0.57 24.01
CA MET A 1 7.18 -0.66 22.76
C MET A 1 6.77 0.52 21.91
N THR A 2 7.70 1.41 21.59
CA THR A 2 7.42 2.70 20.95
C THR A 2 7.22 2.46 19.46
N THR A 3 5.98 2.53 18.98
CA THR A 3 5.69 2.43 17.55
C THR A 3 6.22 3.69 16.87
N GLN A 4 7.41 3.60 16.29
CA GLN A 4 8.01 4.69 15.53
C GLN A 4 7.34 4.71 14.16
N ASN A 5 6.23 5.44 14.05
CA ASN A 5 5.56 5.68 12.77
C ASN A 5 6.34 6.77 12.03
N ASP A 6 7.37 6.38 11.29
CA ASP A 6 8.15 7.31 10.48
C ASP A 6 7.35 7.67 9.22
N ILE A 7 7.08 8.96 9.03
CA ILE A 7 6.47 9.44 7.79
C ILE A 7 7.61 9.62 6.78
N ILE A 8 7.66 8.76 5.78
CA ILE A 8 8.65 8.83 4.70
C ILE A 8 8.03 9.58 3.53
N ILE A 9 8.73 10.60 3.04
CA ILE A 9 8.34 11.35 1.85
C ILE A 9 9.22 10.89 0.70
N TYR A 10 8.63 10.19 -0.27
CA TYR A 10 9.28 9.87 -1.53
C TYR A 10 9.03 11.02 -2.51
N GLN A 11 10.11 11.57 -3.05
CA GLN A 11 10.09 12.58 -4.11
C GLN A 11 11.04 12.13 -5.20
N THR A 12 10.50 11.92 -6.40
CA THR A 12 11.31 11.73 -7.60
C THR A 12 11.59 13.10 -8.23
N ASP A 13 12.71 13.24 -8.96
CA ASP A 13 13.12 14.52 -9.55
C ASP A 13 12.05 15.18 -10.44
N ASP A 14 11.16 14.39 -11.05
CA ASP A 14 10.09 14.85 -11.94
C ASP A 14 8.70 14.26 -11.61
N GLY A 15 8.56 13.47 -10.54
CA GLY A 15 7.35 12.70 -10.26
C GLY A 15 6.68 13.00 -8.91
N PRO A 16 5.63 12.25 -8.57
CA PRO A 16 4.71 12.65 -7.51
C PRO A 16 5.34 12.52 -6.12
N GLN A 17 5.10 13.55 -5.29
CA GLN A 17 5.44 13.51 -3.88
C GLN A 17 4.46 12.60 -3.14
N VAL A 18 4.95 11.49 -2.58
CA VAL A 18 4.12 10.53 -1.86
C VAL A 18 4.57 10.41 -0.40
N ARG A 19 3.60 10.56 0.50
CA ARG A 19 3.77 10.41 1.95
C ARG A 19 3.35 9.01 2.38
N VAL A 20 4.29 8.21 2.85
CA VAL A 20 4.02 6.83 3.28
C VAL A 20 4.30 6.66 4.77
N LEU A 21 3.61 5.72 5.41
CA LEU A 21 3.88 5.36 6.80
C LEU A 21 4.84 4.17 6.81
N GLY A 22 6.05 4.39 7.33
CA GLY A 22 7.01 3.34 7.64
C GLY A 22 6.69 2.70 8.99
N GLN A 23 6.57 1.39 9.02
CA GLN A 23 6.39 0.61 10.26
C GLN A 23 7.00 -0.78 10.08
N ASP A 24 7.85 -1.21 11.01
CA ASP A 24 8.40 -2.58 11.07
C ASP A 24 8.99 -3.04 9.72
N ASP A 25 9.89 -2.23 9.14
CA ASP A 25 10.50 -2.41 7.80
C ASP A 25 9.51 -2.42 6.61
N ASN A 26 8.22 -2.23 6.86
CA ASN A 26 7.18 -2.15 5.84
C ASN A 26 6.77 -0.69 5.56
N VAL A 27 6.37 -0.42 4.32
CA VAL A 27 5.77 0.86 3.93
C VAL A 27 4.29 0.66 3.62
N TRP A 28 3.46 1.49 4.23
CA TRP A 28 2.02 1.48 4.02
C TRP A 28 1.61 2.61 3.10
N LEU A 29 0.94 2.25 2.00
CA LEU A 29 0.43 3.16 1.00
C LEU A 29 -1.06 2.90 0.75
N THR A 30 -1.79 3.95 0.40
CA THR A 30 -3.14 3.81 -0.16
C THR A 30 -3.09 3.46 -1.65
N LEU A 31 -4.18 2.90 -2.20
CA LEU A 31 -4.28 2.60 -3.64
C LEU A 31 -4.05 3.82 -4.53
N GLU A 32 -4.43 5.02 -4.05
CA GLU A 32 -4.24 6.28 -4.77
C GLU A 32 -2.78 6.71 -4.79
N GLN A 33 -2.06 6.46 -3.70
CA GLN A 33 -0.63 6.73 -3.60
C GLN A 33 0.18 5.78 -4.49
N ILE A 34 -0.17 4.49 -4.50
CA ILE A 34 0.41 3.50 -5.42
C ILE A 34 0.11 3.92 -6.88
N GLY A 35 -1.14 4.30 -7.17
CA GLY A 35 -1.52 4.79 -8.50
C GLY A 35 -0.70 6.01 -8.93
N SER A 36 -0.43 6.93 -8.02
CA SER A 36 0.44 8.09 -8.29
C SER A 36 1.88 7.66 -8.58
N LEU A 37 2.46 6.78 -7.76
CA LEU A 37 3.84 6.30 -7.95
C LEU A 37 4.08 5.60 -9.28
N PHE A 38 3.11 4.81 -9.74
CA PHE A 38 3.22 4.03 -10.99
C PHE A 38 2.53 4.69 -12.19
N GLU A 39 2.04 5.93 -12.03
CA GLU A 39 1.27 6.65 -13.05
C GLU A 39 0.09 5.81 -13.60
N LYS A 40 -0.57 5.09 -12.71
CA LYS A 40 -1.75 4.26 -13.01
C LYS A 40 -2.98 4.76 -12.28
N SER A 41 -4.13 4.55 -12.90
CA SER A 41 -5.42 4.80 -12.26
C SER A 41 -5.62 3.87 -11.05
N LYS A 42 -6.30 4.38 -10.01
CA LYS A 42 -6.74 3.59 -8.85
C LYS A 42 -7.46 2.30 -9.25
N ALA A 43 -8.28 2.36 -10.30
CA ALA A 43 -9.01 1.20 -10.83
C ALA A 43 -8.06 0.11 -11.34
N THR A 44 -6.99 0.48 -12.06
CA THR A 44 -5.98 -0.46 -12.57
C THR A 44 -5.21 -1.12 -11.43
N ILE A 45 -4.83 -0.36 -10.41
CA ILE A 45 -4.15 -0.94 -9.24
C ILE A 45 -5.09 -1.88 -8.47
N SER A 46 -6.35 -1.49 -8.29
CA SER A 46 -7.35 -2.34 -7.64
C SER A 46 -7.61 -3.63 -8.40
N GLU A 47 -7.71 -3.55 -9.74
CA GLU A 47 -7.88 -4.73 -10.59
C GLU A 47 -6.66 -5.65 -10.53
N HIS A 48 -5.45 -5.10 -10.56
CA HIS A 48 -4.23 -5.89 -10.42
C HIS A 48 -4.16 -6.63 -9.09
N ILE A 49 -4.51 -5.97 -7.98
CA ILE A 49 -4.59 -6.61 -6.66
C ILE A 49 -5.64 -7.72 -6.65
N SER A 50 -6.83 -7.47 -7.21
CA SER A 50 -7.87 -8.50 -7.31
C SER A 50 -7.42 -9.71 -8.14
N ASN A 51 -6.71 -9.48 -9.25
CA ASN A 51 -6.20 -10.53 -10.11
C ASN A 51 -5.13 -11.38 -9.40
N ILE A 52 -4.21 -10.76 -8.66
CA ILE A 52 -3.20 -11.47 -7.84
C ILE A 52 -3.87 -12.50 -6.90
N PHE A 53 -4.98 -12.14 -6.28
CA PHE A 53 -5.74 -13.07 -5.43
C PHE A 53 -6.50 -14.12 -6.26
N ALA A 54 -7.08 -13.74 -7.39
CA ALA A 54 -7.82 -14.66 -8.27
C ALA A 54 -6.92 -15.70 -8.93
N GLU A 55 -5.69 -15.33 -9.25
CA GLU A 55 -4.66 -16.21 -9.83
C GLU A 55 -3.96 -17.08 -8.77
N GLY A 56 -4.25 -16.84 -7.48
CA GLY A 56 -3.67 -17.58 -6.37
C GLY A 56 -2.18 -17.30 -6.14
N GLU A 57 -1.65 -16.22 -6.71
CA GLU A 57 -0.26 -15.79 -6.48
C GLU A 57 -0.06 -15.30 -5.04
N LEU A 58 -1.15 -14.87 -4.38
CA LEU A 58 -1.15 -14.44 -2.99
C LEU A 58 -2.40 -14.93 -2.25
N GLU A 59 -2.23 -15.37 -1.01
CA GLU A 59 -3.37 -15.67 -0.15
C GLU A 59 -3.93 -14.37 0.47
N GLU A 60 -5.22 -14.10 0.30
CA GLU A 60 -5.90 -12.90 0.82
C GLU A 60 -5.68 -12.66 2.32
N ASN A 61 -5.49 -13.73 3.09
CA ASN A 61 -5.23 -13.66 4.53
C ASN A 61 -3.81 -13.19 4.90
N SER A 62 -2.87 -13.11 3.96
CA SER A 62 -1.48 -12.73 4.22
C SER A 62 -1.22 -11.21 4.15
N VAL A 63 -2.12 -10.43 3.54
CA VAL A 63 -1.89 -8.98 3.28
C VAL A 63 -2.98 -8.06 3.81
N VAL A 64 -4.16 -8.58 4.16
CA VAL A 64 -5.20 -7.78 4.81
C VAL A 64 -4.95 -7.80 6.32
N ARG A 65 -4.22 -6.79 6.82
CA ARG A 65 -4.18 -6.51 8.26
C ARG A 65 -5.59 -6.11 8.69
N LYS A 66 -6.32 -7.02 9.36
CA LYS A 66 -7.62 -6.71 9.97
C LYS A 66 -7.44 -5.60 11.00
N PHE A 67 -7.90 -4.40 10.68
CA PHE A 67 -8.19 -3.41 11.72
C PHE A 67 -9.39 -3.96 12.50
N GLY A 68 -9.15 -4.34 13.76
CA GLY A 68 -10.16 -4.98 14.58
C GLY A 68 -11.40 -4.11 14.73
N SER A 69 -12.52 -4.55 14.17
CA SER A 69 -13.79 -4.48 14.87
C SER A 69 -13.82 -5.67 15.81
N ALA A 70 -13.75 -5.37 17.11
CA ALA A 70 -14.08 -6.31 18.18
C ALA A 70 -15.52 -6.85 17.99
N PRO A 71 -15.90 -7.96 18.66
CA PRO A 71 -16.96 -8.89 18.23
C PRO A 71 -18.35 -8.26 18.01
#